data_AF-A0A972R4E0-F1
#
_entry.id   AF-A0A972R4E0-F1
#
_cell.length_a   1.000
_cell.length_b   1.000
_cell.length_c   1.000
_cell.angle_alpha   90.00
_cell.angle_beta   90.00
_cell.angle_gamma   90.00
#
_symmetry.space_group_name_H-M   'P 1'
#
loop_
_entity.id
_entity.type
_entity.pdbx_description
1 polymer ?
#
loop_
_entity_poly.entity_id
_entity_poly.type
_entity_poly.pdbx_seq_one_letter_code
_entity_poly.pdbx_strand_id
1 'polypeptide(L)'
;MSFLDFQVQVNDAVLVSENKRIALKTARQKTVNHRRNKDQLLREIRADARDGDERLAAFKKSEVEFIQAVNAGKTAYAEAAKNEWAKLSAYVKFTNPVENIESLKDDCPILLFPLRLETRFKKIERHGEVVDQLWVRVFPDEIAINSFESDLSNTEVRNAKAYWLARWKAGKDVGGNRGAWRSLASAHGPGRAYWLISNGNYVPVNLANEPEKTEGEIILTIGTEDALAEPELSATIAYWQAVWQADKDSVRLDQAWRDLRTVVSEERAIILLKEYKPANIKDQPPAGLTRNETTVRVSFVIFKKTEELETKLHAWSQPPSANILPERFVFLAFQDGKPDMSPQLGNLV
;
A
#
# COMPACT_ATOMS: atom_id res chain seq x y z
N MET A 1 -22.95 -14.02 -32.87
CA MET A 1 -22.01 -13.22 -32.06
C MET A 1 -20.86 -12.83 -32.96
N SER A 2 -20.59 -11.54 -33.08
CA SER A 2 -19.46 -11.01 -33.85
C SER A 2 -18.14 -11.15 -33.07
N PHE A 3 -17.01 -10.99 -33.75
CA PHE A 3 -15.69 -10.93 -33.11
C PHE A 3 -15.60 -9.77 -32.10
N LEU A 4 -16.19 -8.62 -32.44
CA LEU A 4 -16.26 -7.46 -31.56
C LEU A 4 -17.08 -7.74 -30.29
N ASP A 5 -18.24 -8.38 -30.42
CA ASP A 5 -19.07 -8.77 -29.27
C ASP A 5 -18.32 -9.71 -28.33
N PHE A 6 -17.52 -10.62 -28.89
CA PHE A 6 -16.67 -11.53 -28.12
C PHE A 6 -15.59 -10.76 -27.34
N GLN A 7 -14.85 -9.85 -28.00
CA GLN A 7 -13.83 -9.04 -27.35
C GLN A 7 -14.39 -8.23 -26.18
N VAL A 8 -15.55 -7.60 -26.38
CA VAL A 8 -16.23 -6.86 -25.30
C VAL A 8 -16.57 -7.78 -24.13
N GLN A 9 -17.20 -8.94 -24.39
CA GLN A 9 -17.60 -9.87 -23.33
C GLN A 9 -16.42 -10.46 -22.55
N VAL A 10 -15.30 -10.76 -23.23
CA VAL A 10 -14.10 -11.26 -22.59
C VAL A 10 -13.45 -10.16 -21.75
N ASN A 11 -13.27 -8.97 -22.30
CA ASN A 11 -12.68 -7.85 -21.57
C ASN A 11 -13.49 -7.49 -20.32
N ASP A 12 -14.81 -7.49 -20.41
CA ASP A 12 -15.69 -7.27 -19.26
C ASP A 12 -15.52 -8.38 -18.21
N ALA A 13 -15.46 -9.64 -18.64
CA ALA A 13 -15.29 -10.77 -17.73
C ALA A 13 -13.91 -10.76 -17.02
N VAL A 14 -12.84 -10.44 -17.75
CA VAL A 14 -11.48 -10.26 -17.22
C VAL A 14 -11.45 -9.10 -16.22
N LEU A 15 -12.07 -7.97 -16.55
CA LEU A 15 -12.15 -6.84 -15.64
C LEU A 15 -12.89 -7.20 -14.35
N VAL A 16 -13.98 -7.95 -14.44
CA VAL A 16 -14.73 -8.42 -13.27
C VAL A 16 -13.89 -9.37 -12.43
N SER A 17 -13.25 -10.39 -13.02
CA SER A 17 -12.44 -11.35 -12.28
C SER A 17 -11.24 -10.69 -11.61
N GLU A 18 -10.57 -9.76 -12.29
CA GLU A 18 -9.44 -8.99 -11.73
C GLU A 18 -9.89 -8.12 -10.55
N ASN A 19 -11.01 -7.44 -10.66
CA ASN A 19 -11.58 -6.67 -9.55
C ASN A 19 -11.93 -7.58 -8.35
N LYS A 20 -12.47 -8.78 -8.57
CA LYS A 20 -12.72 -9.75 -7.49
C LYS A 20 -11.42 -10.28 -6.88
N ARG A 21 -10.38 -10.48 -7.70
CA ARG A 21 -9.04 -10.89 -7.25
C ARG A 21 -8.43 -9.84 -6.31
N ILE A 22 -8.50 -8.57 -6.71
CA ILE A 22 -8.04 -7.42 -5.92
C ILE A 22 -8.85 -7.31 -4.61
N ALA A 23 -10.18 -7.42 -4.66
CA ALA A 23 -11.02 -7.35 -3.47
C ALA A 23 -10.73 -8.50 -2.48
N LEU A 24 -10.55 -9.72 -2.96
CA LEU A 24 -10.15 -10.87 -2.14
C LEU A 24 -8.77 -10.65 -1.51
N LYS A 25 -7.83 -10.10 -2.27
CA LYS A 25 -6.51 -9.72 -1.77
C LYS A 25 -6.64 -8.72 -0.61
N THR A 26 -7.38 -7.62 -0.81
CA THR A 26 -7.63 -6.61 0.23
C THR A 26 -8.26 -7.23 1.48
N ALA A 27 -9.25 -8.11 1.33
CA ALA A 27 -9.88 -8.79 2.45
C ALA A 27 -8.88 -9.63 3.26
N ARG A 28 -8.02 -10.40 2.59
CA ARG A 28 -6.96 -11.19 3.24
C ARG A 28 -5.98 -10.30 4.00
N GLN A 29 -5.57 -9.17 3.39
CA GLN A 29 -4.63 -8.25 4.02
C GLN A 29 -5.24 -7.61 5.28
N LYS A 30 -6.51 -7.21 5.23
CA LYS A 30 -7.25 -6.71 6.40
C LYS A 30 -7.29 -7.74 7.52
N THR A 31 -7.53 -9.02 7.23
CA THR A 31 -7.48 -10.09 8.23
C THR A 31 -6.11 -10.23 8.89
N VAL A 32 -5.02 -10.14 8.11
CA VAL A 32 -3.65 -10.21 8.63
C VAL A 32 -3.34 -9.03 9.55
N ASN A 33 -3.72 -7.81 9.14
CA ASN A 33 -3.54 -6.60 9.95
C ASN A 33 -4.37 -6.67 11.23
N HIS A 34 -5.61 -7.13 11.14
CA HIS A 34 -6.50 -7.32 12.29
C HIS A 34 -5.90 -8.26 13.34
N ARG A 35 -5.41 -9.42 12.90
CA ARG A 35 -4.74 -10.39 13.78
C ARG A 35 -3.52 -9.79 14.48
N ARG A 36 -2.72 -9.01 13.75
CA ARG A 36 -1.56 -8.32 14.32
C ARG A 36 -1.96 -7.31 15.41
N ASN A 37 -2.98 -6.50 15.16
CA ASN A 37 -3.45 -5.51 16.13
C ASN A 37 -4.00 -6.20 17.39
N LYS A 38 -4.71 -7.33 17.23
CA LYS A 38 -5.13 -8.20 18.33
C LYS A 38 -3.92 -8.76 19.11
N ASP A 39 -2.88 -9.23 18.43
CA ASP A 39 -1.67 -9.75 19.09
C ASP A 39 -0.91 -8.66 19.86
N GLN A 40 -0.91 -7.43 19.37
CA GLN A 40 -0.36 -6.28 20.10
C GLN A 40 -1.18 -5.98 21.36
N LEU A 41 -2.51 -5.90 21.25
CA LEU A 41 -3.39 -5.69 22.39
C LEU A 41 -3.23 -6.78 23.46
N LEU A 42 -3.07 -8.04 23.04
CA LEU A 42 -2.82 -9.16 23.94
C LEU A 42 -1.51 -9.05 24.73
N ARG A 43 -0.52 -8.29 24.23
CA ARG A 43 0.73 -8.00 24.97
C ARG A 43 0.55 -6.86 25.98
N GLU A 44 -0.42 -5.97 25.76
CA GLU A 44 -0.72 -4.85 26.64
C GLU A 44 -1.62 -5.26 27.82
N ILE A 45 -2.57 -6.17 27.58
CA ILE A 45 -3.51 -6.67 28.59
C ILE A 45 -2.89 -7.83 29.38
N ARG A 46 -2.96 -7.76 30.72
CA ARG A 46 -2.57 -8.87 31.61
C ARG A 46 -3.45 -10.10 31.37
N ALA A 47 -2.88 -11.29 31.49
CA ALA A 47 -3.55 -12.54 31.11
C ALA A 47 -4.89 -12.78 31.83
N ASP A 48 -4.98 -12.40 33.11
CA ASP A 48 -6.13 -12.49 33.99
C ASP A 48 -7.25 -11.47 33.68
N ALA A 49 -6.91 -10.36 33.04
CA ALA A 49 -7.86 -9.30 32.67
C ALA A 49 -8.46 -9.46 31.27
N ARG A 50 -8.03 -10.47 30.48
CA ARG A 50 -8.41 -10.62 29.07
C ARG A 50 -9.89 -10.91 28.84
N ASP A 51 -10.52 -11.67 29.73
CA ASP A 51 -11.92 -12.07 29.54
C ASP A 51 -12.92 -10.93 29.76
N GLY A 52 -12.53 -9.88 30.50
CA GLY A 52 -13.33 -8.67 30.72
C GLY A 52 -12.97 -7.48 29.84
N ASP A 53 -11.95 -7.58 28.97
CA ASP A 53 -11.52 -6.45 28.14
C ASP A 53 -12.46 -6.27 26.92
N GLU A 54 -13.21 -5.18 26.91
CA GLU A 54 -14.16 -4.84 25.85
C GLU A 54 -13.51 -4.70 24.47
N ARG A 55 -12.25 -4.23 24.40
CA ARG A 55 -11.52 -4.11 23.13
C ARG A 55 -11.21 -5.50 22.59
N LEU A 56 -10.75 -6.42 23.44
CA LEU A 56 -10.50 -7.80 23.02
C LEU A 56 -11.78 -8.51 22.56
N ALA A 57 -12.92 -8.25 23.22
CA ALA A 57 -14.22 -8.75 22.78
C ALA A 57 -14.61 -8.20 21.38
N ALA A 58 -14.39 -6.90 21.13
CA ALA A 58 -14.60 -6.29 19.82
C ALA A 58 -13.68 -6.89 18.73
N PHE A 59 -12.41 -7.18 19.05
CA PHE A 59 -11.48 -7.88 18.15
C PHE A 59 -11.97 -9.29 17.79
N LYS A 60 -12.49 -10.05 18.76
CA LYS A 60 -13.06 -11.39 18.53
C LYS A 60 -14.30 -11.33 17.62
N LYS A 61 -15.17 -10.34 17.81
CA LYS A 61 -16.38 -10.16 16.98
C LYS A 61 -16.01 -9.86 15.51
N SER A 62 -15.14 -8.87 15.30
CA SER A 62 -14.69 -8.46 13.96
C SER A 62 -13.84 -9.52 13.25
N GLU A 63 -13.14 -10.40 13.97
CA GLU A 63 -12.41 -11.53 13.38
C GLU A 63 -13.33 -12.47 12.58
N VAL A 64 -14.55 -12.70 13.06
CA VAL A 64 -15.56 -13.49 12.34
C VAL A 64 -15.95 -12.81 11.02
N GLU A 65 -16.18 -11.49 11.05
CA GLU A 65 -16.53 -10.70 9.87
C GLU A 65 -15.42 -10.71 8.82
N PHE A 66 -14.15 -10.58 9.24
CA PHE A 66 -13.00 -10.68 8.33
C PHE A 66 -12.86 -12.06 7.69
N ILE A 67 -13.05 -13.14 8.46
CA ILE A 67 -13.02 -14.51 7.93
C ILE A 67 -14.15 -14.72 6.92
N GLN A 68 -15.36 -14.24 7.24
CA GLN A 68 -16.50 -14.29 6.32
C GLN A 68 -16.23 -13.50 5.04
N ALA A 69 -15.65 -12.29 5.12
CA ALA A 69 -15.27 -11.48 3.97
C ALA A 69 -14.24 -12.20 3.07
N VAL A 70 -13.24 -12.87 3.66
CA VAL A 70 -12.26 -13.67 2.88
C VAL A 70 -12.94 -14.85 2.19
N ASN A 71 -13.84 -15.56 2.87
CA ASN A 71 -14.54 -16.71 2.28
C ASN A 71 -15.50 -16.26 1.17
N ALA A 72 -16.28 -15.21 1.39
CA ALA A 72 -17.13 -14.62 0.36
C ALA A 72 -16.31 -14.13 -0.84
N GLY A 73 -15.16 -13.49 -0.60
CA GLY A 73 -14.24 -13.07 -1.65
C GLY A 73 -13.65 -14.25 -2.45
N LYS A 74 -13.33 -15.37 -1.78
CA LYS A 74 -12.85 -16.60 -2.45
C LYS A 74 -13.91 -17.14 -3.41
N THR A 75 -15.16 -17.25 -2.94
CA THR A 75 -16.28 -17.73 -3.74
C THR A 75 -16.54 -16.80 -4.93
N ALA A 76 -16.65 -15.49 -4.67
CA ALA A 76 -16.90 -14.50 -5.72
C ALA A 76 -15.79 -14.46 -6.79
N TYR A 77 -14.52 -14.58 -6.38
CA TYR A 77 -13.41 -14.67 -7.34
C TYR A 77 -13.46 -15.97 -8.16
N ALA A 78 -13.71 -17.11 -7.51
CA ALA A 78 -13.81 -18.40 -8.20
C ALA A 78 -14.96 -18.44 -9.22
N GLU A 79 -16.11 -17.86 -8.89
CA GLU A 79 -17.24 -17.71 -9.79
C GLU A 79 -16.93 -16.78 -10.97
N ALA A 80 -16.27 -15.64 -10.71
CA ALA A 80 -15.88 -14.70 -11.75
C ALA A 80 -14.85 -15.32 -12.71
N ALA A 81 -13.81 -15.99 -12.19
CA ALA A 81 -12.82 -16.70 -12.99
C ALA A 81 -13.43 -17.85 -13.80
N LYS A 82 -14.40 -18.58 -13.23
CA LYS A 82 -15.14 -19.62 -13.96
C LYS A 82 -15.97 -19.02 -15.10
N ASN A 83 -16.61 -17.87 -14.87
CA ASN A 83 -17.37 -17.17 -15.91
C ASN A 83 -16.47 -16.65 -17.03
N GLU A 84 -15.34 -16.03 -16.69
CA GLU A 84 -14.31 -15.63 -17.66
C GLU A 84 -13.86 -16.82 -18.51
N TRP A 85 -13.47 -17.92 -17.88
CA TRP A 85 -13.07 -19.14 -18.58
C TRP A 85 -14.19 -19.70 -19.48
N ALA A 86 -15.44 -19.65 -19.02
CA ALA A 86 -16.59 -20.09 -19.80
C ALA A 86 -16.81 -19.20 -21.05
N LYS A 87 -16.61 -17.88 -20.94
CA LYS A 87 -16.69 -16.94 -22.07
C LYS A 87 -15.58 -17.19 -23.09
N LEU A 88 -14.34 -17.35 -22.63
CA LEU A 88 -13.20 -17.71 -23.49
C LEU A 88 -13.41 -19.05 -24.20
N SER A 89 -13.85 -20.07 -23.46
CA SER A 89 -14.05 -21.43 -23.98
C SER A 89 -15.22 -21.53 -24.96
N ALA A 90 -16.34 -20.83 -24.70
CA ALA A 90 -17.53 -20.85 -25.56
C ALA A 90 -17.25 -20.30 -26.97
N TYR A 91 -16.23 -19.45 -27.10
CA TYR A 91 -15.86 -18.82 -28.36
C TYR A 91 -14.38 -19.01 -28.71
N VAL A 92 -13.84 -20.18 -28.39
CA VAL A 92 -12.42 -20.53 -28.61
C VAL A 92 -11.95 -20.28 -30.05
N LYS A 93 -12.84 -20.35 -31.04
CA LYS A 93 -12.50 -20.02 -32.44
C LYS A 93 -12.02 -18.58 -32.63
N PHE A 94 -12.52 -17.64 -31.83
CA PHE A 94 -12.11 -16.23 -31.87
C PHE A 94 -10.74 -15.99 -31.19
N THR A 95 -10.13 -17.03 -30.61
CA THR A 95 -8.77 -16.98 -30.04
C THR A 95 -7.70 -17.46 -31.02
N ASN A 96 -8.05 -17.80 -32.27
CA ASN A 96 -7.06 -18.15 -33.30
C ASN A 96 -6.56 -16.88 -34.01
N PRO A 97 -5.36 -16.35 -33.70
CA PRO A 97 -4.91 -15.10 -34.31
C PRO A 97 -4.63 -15.22 -35.81
N VAL A 98 -4.42 -16.44 -36.35
CA VAL A 98 -4.18 -16.65 -37.79
C VAL A 98 -5.42 -16.30 -38.62
N GLU A 99 -6.61 -16.60 -38.10
CA GLU A 99 -7.89 -16.34 -38.78
C GLU A 99 -8.45 -14.96 -38.39
N ASN A 100 -8.40 -14.62 -37.10
CA ASN A 100 -9.10 -13.43 -36.61
C ASN A 100 -8.37 -12.12 -36.88
N ILE A 101 -7.11 -12.16 -37.31
CA ILE A 101 -6.38 -10.95 -37.74
C ILE A 101 -7.10 -10.24 -38.90
N GLU A 102 -7.80 -10.99 -39.76
CA GLU A 102 -8.61 -10.46 -40.87
C GLU A 102 -9.85 -9.67 -40.39
N SER A 103 -10.26 -9.84 -39.14
CA SER A 103 -11.39 -9.12 -38.54
C SER A 103 -10.98 -7.81 -37.85
N LEU A 104 -9.68 -7.51 -37.79
CA LEU A 104 -9.18 -6.26 -37.21
C LEU A 104 -9.30 -5.11 -38.21
N LYS A 105 -9.44 -3.89 -37.70
CA LYS A 105 -9.46 -2.70 -38.55
C LYS A 105 -8.05 -2.28 -38.93
N ASP A 106 -7.84 -1.96 -40.20
CA ASP A 106 -6.54 -1.53 -40.74
C ASP A 106 -6.04 -0.19 -40.19
N ASP A 107 -6.91 0.61 -39.56
CA ASP A 107 -6.58 1.91 -38.95
C ASP A 107 -6.02 1.80 -37.52
N CYS A 108 -5.98 0.59 -36.96
CA CYS A 108 -5.46 0.34 -35.62
C CYS A 108 -4.06 -0.30 -35.68
N PRO A 109 -2.99 0.39 -35.21
CA PRO A 109 -1.66 -0.20 -35.20
C PRO A 109 -1.59 -1.40 -34.24
N ILE A 110 -0.93 -2.48 -34.67
CA ILE A 110 -0.67 -3.64 -33.84
C ILE A 110 0.58 -3.40 -33.00
N LEU A 111 0.43 -3.46 -31.67
CA LEU A 111 1.55 -3.40 -30.73
C LEU A 111 2.08 -4.81 -30.46
N LEU A 112 3.33 -5.07 -30.81
CA LEU A 112 4.00 -6.35 -30.55
C LEU A 112 4.77 -6.29 -29.24
N PHE A 113 4.48 -7.22 -28.33
CA PHE A 113 5.23 -7.39 -27.09
C PHE A 113 6.25 -8.52 -27.23
N PRO A 114 7.47 -8.33 -26.73
CA PRO A 114 8.48 -9.37 -26.75
C PRO A 114 8.09 -10.52 -25.81
N LEU A 115 8.54 -11.72 -26.17
CA LEU A 115 8.40 -12.93 -25.39
C LEU A 115 9.75 -13.64 -25.34
N ARG A 116 10.08 -14.22 -24.19
CA ARG A 116 11.23 -15.11 -24.07
C ARG A 116 10.80 -16.54 -24.33
N LEU A 117 11.51 -17.21 -25.26
CA LEU A 117 11.25 -18.60 -25.62
C LEU A 117 12.34 -19.51 -25.07
N GLU A 118 11.94 -20.68 -24.57
CA GLU A 118 12.85 -21.78 -24.27
C GLU A 118 12.39 -23.04 -24.98
N THR A 119 13.26 -23.61 -25.81
CA THR A 119 12.93 -24.77 -26.65
C THR A 119 13.78 -25.98 -26.31
N ARG A 120 13.20 -27.18 -26.39
CA ARG A 120 13.92 -28.44 -26.19
C ARG A 120 13.34 -29.55 -27.04
N PHE A 121 14.19 -30.26 -27.79
CA PHE A 121 13.80 -31.51 -28.44
C PHE A 121 13.72 -32.66 -27.43
N LYS A 122 12.65 -33.45 -27.51
CA LYS A 122 12.35 -34.57 -26.64
C LYS A 122 11.89 -35.76 -27.47
N LYS A 123 12.52 -36.91 -27.28
CA LYS A 123 12.03 -38.19 -27.78
C LYS A 123 10.97 -38.73 -26.84
N ILE A 124 9.79 -39.03 -27.38
CA ILE A 124 8.69 -39.65 -26.65
C ILE A 124 8.24 -40.92 -27.37
N GLU A 125 7.79 -41.91 -26.60
CA GLU A 125 7.18 -43.10 -27.16
C GLU A 125 5.68 -42.87 -27.34
N ARG A 126 5.17 -43.05 -28.56
CA ARG A 126 3.75 -42.92 -28.88
C ARG A 126 3.36 -44.09 -29.77
N HIS A 127 2.43 -44.92 -29.31
CA HIS A 127 1.98 -46.13 -30.01
C HIS A 127 3.11 -47.12 -30.38
N GLY A 128 4.15 -47.23 -29.53
CA GLY A 128 5.28 -48.14 -29.75
C GLY A 128 6.37 -47.60 -30.67
N GLU A 129 6.24 -46.35 -31.15
CA GLU A 129 7.26 -45.67 -31.95
C GLU A 129 7.87 -44.50 -31.18
N VAL A 130 9.19 -44.29 -31.36
CA VAL A 130 9.90 -43.14 -30.79
C VAL A 130 9.77 -41.95 -31.74
N VAL A 131 9.10 -40.90 -31.28
CA VAL A 131 8.83 -39.67 -32.06
C VAL A 131 9.57 -38.49 -31.42
N ASP A 132 10.19 -37.65 -32.23
CA ASP A 132 10.75 -36.38 -31.78
C ASP A 132 9.64 -35.32 -31.60
N GLN A 133 9.64 -34.64 -30.47
CA GLN A 133 8.80 -33.49 -30.17
C GLN A 133 9.65 -32.27 -29.84
N LEU A 134 9.21 -31.09 -30.29
CA LEU A 134 9.74 -29.81 -29.84
C LEU A 134 8.88 -29.29 -28.69
N TRP A 135 9.46 -29.23 -27.50
CA TRP A 135 8.82 -28.58 -26.35
C TRP A 135 9.17 -27.11 -26.36
N VAL A 136 8.16 -26.25 -26.32
CA VAL A 136 8.31 -24.79 -26.31
C VAL A 136 7.71 -24.27 -25.02
N ARG A 137 8.50 -23.51 -24.25
CA ARG A 137 8.04 -22.73 -23.10
C ARG A 137 8.10 -21.25 -23.46
N VAL A 138 7.03 -20.54 -23.15
CA VAL A 138 6.87 -19.11 -23.41
C VAL A 138 6.84 -18.39 -22.07
N PHE A 139 7.69 -17.37 -21.92
CA PHE A 139 7.72 -16.52 -20.75
C PHE A 139 7.42 -15.07 -21.15
N PRO A 140 6.62 -14.33 -20.37
CA PRO A 140 6.48 -12.89 -20.55
C PRO A 140 7.86 -12.22 -20.42
N ASP A 141 8.11 -11.22 -21.25
CA ASP A 141 9.25 -10.31 -21.06
C ASP A 141 8.95 -9.31 -19.93
N GLU A 142 9.99 -8.64 -19.42
CA GLU A 142 9.94 -7.73 -18.27
C GLU A 142 8.89 -6.62 -18.44
N ILE A 143 8.69 -6.12 -19.66
CA ILE A 143 7.67 -5.10 -19.96
C ILE A 143 6.24 -5.57 -19.64
N ALA A 144 5.97 -6.88 -19.69
CA ALA A 144 4.68 -7.45 -19.37
C ALA A 144 4.52 -7.75 -17.87
N ILE A 145 5.59 -7.63 -17.08
CA ILE A 145 5.59 -7.95 -15.66
C ILE A 145 5.15 -6.74 -14.85
N ASN A 146 4.04 -6.89 -14.14
CA ASN A 146 3.59 -5.97 -13.12
C ASN A 146 4.03 -6.44 -11.73
N SER A 147 5.01 -5.74 -11.14
CA SER A 147 5.47 -5.95 -9.77
C SER A 147 5.01 -4.85 -8.81
N PHE A 148 4.09 -3.96 -9.24
CA PHE A 148 3.64 -2.85 -8.42
C PHE A 148 2.71 -3.35 -7.30
N GLU A 149 3.04 -2.99 -6.06
CA GLU A 149 2.22 -3.30 -4.89
C GLU A 149 1.63 -2.02 -4.29
N SER A 150 0.31 -1.85 -4.37
CA SER A 150 -0.39 -0.72 -3.76
C SER A 150 -0.32 -0.73 -2.22
N ASP A 151 -0.22 -1.89 -1.60
CA ASP A 151 -0.22 -1.99 -0.13
C ASP A 151 1.03 -1.33 0.48
N LEU A 152 0.84 -0.59 1.57
CA LEU A 152 1.91 0.14 2.25
C LEU A 152 2.65 -0.76 3.24
N SER A 153 3.95 -0.92 3.13
CA SER A 153 4.71 -1.62 4.18
C SER A 153 4.76 -0.80 5.47
N ASN A 154 4.91 -1.45 6.62
CA ASN A 154 5.10 -0.76 7.90
C ASN A 154 6.28 0.23 7.90
N THR A 155 7.35 -0.10 7.17
CA THR A 155 8.52 0.77 7.03
C THR A 155 8.17 2.01 6.22
N GLU A 156 7.39 1.86 5.14
CA GLU A 156 6.90 2.99 4.35
C GLU A 156 6.00 3.90 5.20
N VAL A 157 5.06 3.34 5.97
CA VAL A 157 4.21 4.12 6.88
C VAL A 157 5.04 4.90 7.89
N ARG A 158 6.01 4.26 8.54
CA ARG A 158 6.90 4.92 9.51
C ARG A 158 7.70 6.04 8.88
N ASN A 159 8.29 5.80 7.71
CA ASN A 159 9.12 6.78 7.01
C ASN A 159 8.26 7.94 6.45
N ALA A 160 7.03 7.66 6.01
CA ALA A 160 6.08 8.69 5.59
C ALA A 160 5.64 9.55 6.79
N LYS A 161 5.34 8.97 7.97
CA LYS A 161 5.10 9.74 9.20
C LYS A 161 6.28 10.66 9.52
N ALA A 162 7.51 10.13 9.47
CA ALA A 162 8.71 10.90 9.73
C ALA A 162 8.91 12.04 8.71
N TYR A 163 8.62 11.80 7.43
CA TYR A 163 8.62 12.83 6.38
C TYR A 163 7.66 13.97 6.71
N TRP A 164 6.40 13.66 7.05
CA TRP A 164 5.40 14.69 7.34
C TRP A 164 5.72 15.48 8.60
N LEU A 165 6.23 14.83 9.65
CA LEU A 165 6.71 15.52 10.85
C LEU A 165 7.89 16.44 10.54
N ALA A 166 8.87 15.98 9.76
CA ALA A 166 10.01 16.81 9.36
C ALA A 166 9.58 18.01 8.50
N ARG A 167 8.61 17.80 7.61
CA ARG A 167 8.02 18.85 6.76
C ARG A 167 7.27 19.91 7.59
N TRP A 168 6.43 19.49 8.54
CA TRP A 168 5.74 20.42 9.45
C TRP A 168 6.73 21.18 10.33
N LYS A 169 7.78 20.50 10.81
CA LYS A 169 8.86 21.11 11.59
C LYS A 169 9.60 22.19 10.79
N ALA A 170 9.80 21.96 9.50
CA ALA A 170 10.40 22.94 8.59
C ALA A 170 9.47 24.15 8.36
N GLY A 171 8.16 23.96 8.45
CA GLY A 171 7.15 25.01 8.34
C GLY A 171 7.29 25.82 7.05
N LYS A 172 7.27 25.12 5.92
CA LYS A 172 7.48 25.66 4.55
C LYS A 172 8.89 26.17 4.21
N ASP A 173 9.87 26.03 5.10
CA ASP A 173 11.28 26.28 4.72
C ASP A 173 11.73 25.33 3.59
N VAL A 174 12.26 25.90 2.51
CA VAL A 174 12.66 25.16 1.30
C VAL A 174 13.79 24.17 1.62
N GLY A 175 14.74 24.56 2.47
CA GLY A 175 15.87 23.72 2.86
C GLY A 175 15.41 22.48 3.65
N GLY A 176 14.60 22.71 4.69
CA GLY A 176 14.01 21.68 5.52
C GLY A 176 13.10 20.74 4.75
N ASN A 177 12.23 21.27 3.89
CA ASN A 177 11.36 20.45 3.04
C ASN A 177 12.14 19.58 2.06
N ARG A 178 13.20 20.12 1.45
CA ARG A 178 14.10 19.34 0.60
C ARG A 178 14.84 18.26 1.40
N GLY A 179 15.22 18.56 2.64
CA GLY A 179 15.81 17.60 3.58
C GLY A 179 14.85 16.45 3.89
N ALA A 180 13.61 16.75 4.26
CA ALA A 180 12.56 15.77 4.52
C ALA A 180 12.33 14.87 3.29
N TRP A 181 12.19 15.48 2.11
CA TRP A 181 12.02 14.74 0.85
C TRP A 181 13.21 13.82 0.55
N ARG A 182 14.45 14.31 0.69
CA ARG A 182 15.65 13.52 0.44
C ARG A 182 15.67 12.26 1.31
N SER A 183 15.35 12.38 2.59
CA SER A 183 15.31 11.23 3.51
C SER A 183 14.32 10.16 3.05
N LEU A 184 13.12 10.56 2.60
CA LEU A 184 12.11 9.61 2.13
C LEU A 184 12.51 8.97 0.78
N ALA A 185 12.98 9.79 -0.17
CA ALA A 185 13.42 9.34 -1.48
C ALA A 185 14.64 8.39 -1.40
N SER A 186 15.57 8.63 -0.48
CA SER A 186 16.69 7.72 -0.24
C SER A 186 16.25 6.37 0.35
N ALA A 187 15.15 6.31 1.08
CA ALA A 187 14.65 5.06 1.69
C ALA A 187 13.87 4.17 0.72
N HIS A 188 13.15 4.76 -0.25
CA HIS A 188 12.20 4.02 -1.11
C HIS A 188 12.39 4.24 -2.61
N GLY A 189 13.32 5.12 -3.01
CA GLY A 189 13.41 5.63 -4.38
C GLY A 189 12.41 6.76 -4.63
N PRO A 190 12.70 7.69 -5.57
CA PRO A 190 11.91 8.90 -5.77
C PRO A 190 10.47 8.62 -6.22
N GLY A 191 10.25 7.64 -7.10
CA GLY A 191 8.91 7.30 -7.61
C GLY A 191 7.99 6.77 -6.52
N ARG A 192 8.46 5.80 -5.72
CA ARG A 192 7.67 5.25 -4.61
C ARG A 192 7.50 6.27 -3.50
N ALA A 193 8.54 7.05 -3.17
CA ALA A 193 8.44 8.13 -2.19
C ALA A 193 7.37 9.16 -2.59
N TYR A 194 7.34 9.58 -3.86
CA TYR A 194 6.32 10.49 -4.37
C TYR A 194 4.94 9.86 -4.22
N TRP A 195 4.77 8.63 -4.71
CA TRP A 195 3.51 7.91 -4.62
C TRP A 195 2.99 7.80 -3.18
N LEU A 196 3.86 7.52 -2.18
CA LEU A 196 3.46 7.44 -0.77
C LEU A 196 2.80 8.73 -0.25
N ILE A 197 3.35 9.88 -0.63
CA ILE A 197 2.93 11.19 -0.09
C ILE A 197 1.97 11.94 -1.01
N SER A 198 1.53 11.31 -2.10
CA SER A 198 0.63 11.89 -3.10
C SER A 198 -0.72 11.15 -3.13
N ASN A 199 -1.69 11.74 -3.83
CA ASN A 199 -2.98 11.14 -4.19
C ASN A 199 -3.75 10.51 -3.02
N GLY A 200 -3.58 11.05 -1.81
CA GLY A 200 -4.28 10.57 -0.61
C GLY A 200 -3.79 9.23 -0.05
N ASN A 201 -2.68 8.68 -0.55
CA ASN A 201 -2.13 7.39 -0.12
C ASN A 201 -1.71 7.42 1.36
N TYR A 202 -0.80 8.32 1.71
CA TYR A 202 -0.41 8.57 3.10
C TYR A 202 -0.22 10.07 3.32
N VAL A 203 -1.31 10.83 3.30
CA VAL A 203 -1.32 12.29 3.49
C VAL A 203 -2.02 12.62 4.82
N PRO A 204 -1.48 13.54 5.65
CA PRO A 204 -2.16 14.01 6.85
C PRO A 204 -3.56 14.54 6.52
N VAL A 205 -4.56 14.18 7.32
CA VAL A 205 -5.94 14.67 7.14
C VAL A 205 -6.04 16.18 7.34
N ASN A 206 -5.13 16.76 8.12
CA ASN A 206 -5.05 18.20 8.37
C ASN A 206 -3.92 18.88 7.57
N LEU A 207 -3.66 18.44 6.33
CA LEU A 207 -2.65 19.07 5.45
C LEU A 207 -2.89 20.58 5.28
N ALA A 208 -4.15 21.02 5.25
CA ALA A 208 -4.51 22.43 5.17
C ALA A 208 -4.00 23.28 6.36
N ASN A 209 -3.66 22.64 7.48
CA ASN A 209 -3.13 23.27 8.69
C ASN A 209 -1.59 23.20 8.76
N GLU A 210 -0.90 22.88 7.65
CA GLU A 210 0.56 22.91 7.58
C GLU A 210 1.08 24.30 8.02
N PRO A 211 1.93 24.38 9.07
CA PRO A 211 2.34 25.65 9.62
C PRO A 211 3.33 26.36 8.68
N GLU A 212 3.34 27.68 8.78
CA GLU A 212 4.39 28.53 8.21
C GLU A 212 5.26 29.05 9.34
N LYS A 213 6.56 28.75 9.25
CA LYS A 213 7.54 29.05 10.28
C LYS A 213 7.95 30.52 10.20
N THR A 214 7.91 31.22 11.32
CA THR A 214 8.40 32.60 11.42
C THR A 214 9.87 32.63 11.86
N GLU A 215 10.54 33.76 11.65
CA GLU A 215 11.93 33.94 12.10
C GLU A 215 12.05 33.77 13.62
N GLY A 216 13.12 33.10 14.08
CA GLY A 216 13.36 32.84 15.49
C GLY A 216 12.43 31.82 16.17
N GLU A 217 11.50 31.21 15.44
CA GLU A 217 10.55 30.23 15.98
C GLU A 217 11.11 28.79 15.91
N ILE A 218 10.63 27.93 16.80
CA ILE A 218 10.69 26.47 16.65
C ILE A 218 9.29 25.87 16.60
N ILE A 219 9.08 24.92 15.68
CA ILE A 219 7.85 24.14 15.59
C ILE A 219 8.11 22.74 16.15
N LEU A 220 7.45 22.42 17.25
CA LEU A 220 7.39 21.09 17.84
C LEU A 220 6.25 20.30 17.20
N THR A 221 6.57 19.17 16.57
CA THR A 221 5.60 18.40 15.81
C THR A 221 5.19 17.13 16.55
N ILE A 222 3.88 16.94 16.74
CA ILE A 222 3.30 15.73 17.32
C ILE A 222 2.56 14.98 16.21
N GLY A 223 2.91 13.72 15.99
CA GLY A 223 2.20 12.86 15.05
C GLY A 223 1.16 12.02 15.78
N THR A 224 -0.10 12.08 15.36
CA THR A 224 -1.19 11.32 15.99
C THR A 224 -2.16 10.77 14.94
N GLU A 225 -2.87 9.70 15.29
CA GLU A 225 -4.03 9.20 14.52
C GLU A 225 -5.36 9.61 15.16
N ASP A 226 -5.32 10.07 16.41
CA ASP A 226 -6.47 10.54 17.17
C ASP A 226 -6.30 12.03 17.45
N ALA A 227 -7.19 12.84 16.92
CA ALA A 227 -7.18 14.29 17.12
C ALA A 227 -7.63 14.63 18.55
N LEU A 228 -6.90 15.50 19.24
CA LEU A 228 -7.33 16.05 20.52
C LEU A 228 -8.42 17.10 20.31
N ALA A 229 -9.42 17.08 21.20
CA ALA A 229 -10.44 18.10 21.29
C ALA A 229 -10.14 19.06 22.46
N GLU A 230 -10.81 20.21 22.47
CA GLU A 230 -10.75 21.11 23.63
C GLU A 230 -11.47 20.50 24.86
N PRO A 231 -10.99 20.76 26.09
CA PRO A 231 -9.88 21.64 26.45
C PRO A 231 -8.48 20.96 26.44
N GLU A 232 -8.41 19.66 26.13
CA GLU A 232 -7.17 18.87 26.19
C GLU A 232 -6.14 19.32 25.15
N LEU A 233 -6.60 19.74 23.97
CA LEU A 233 -5.74 20.25 22.89
C LEU A 233 -4.93 21.45 23.36
N SER A 234 -5.60 22.51 23.83
CA SER A 234 -4.93 23.73 24.30
C SER A 234 -4.04 23.47 25.51
N ALA A 235 -4.47 22.63 26.46
CA ALA A 235 -3.66 22.27 27.62
C ALA A 235 -2.39 21.50 27.24
N THR A 236 -2.48 20.57 26.29
CA THR A 236 -1.33 19.79 25.80
C THR A 236 -0.33 20.68 25.04
N ILE A 237 -0.83 21.62 24.22
CA ILE A 237 0.01 22.63 23.55
C ILE A 237 0.79 23.44 24.59
N ALA A 238 0.10 24.02 25.56
CA ALA A 238 0.70 24.86 26.59
C ALA A 238 1.75 24.09 27.42
N TYR A 239 1.45 22.83 27.79
CA TYR A 239 2.38 21.97 28.51
C TYR A 239 3.69 21.78 27.74
N TRP A 240 3.63 21.37 26.47
CA TRP A 240 4.85 21.08 25.70
C TRP A 240 5.65 22.33 25.34
N GLN A 241 5.00 23.48 25.16
CA GLN A 241 5.68 24.76 25.04
C GLN A 241 6.49 25.06 26.30
N ALA A 242 5.84 25.00 27.48
CA ALA A 242 6.47 25.26 28.76
C ALA A 242 7.62 24.29 29.05
N VAL A 243 7.44 23.00 28.79
CA VAL A 243 8.49 21.97 29.00
C VAL A 243 9.71 22.21 28.11
N TRP A 244 9.51 22.52 26.83
CA TRP A 244 10.64 22.77 25.94
C TRP A 244 11.43 24.02 26.37
N GLN A 245 10.73 25.08 26.82
CA GLN A 245 11.36 26.31 27.27
C GLN A 245 12.05 26.15 28.64
N ALA A 246 11.50 25.32 29.53
CA ALA A 246 12.06 25.04 30.86
C ALA A 246 13.39 24.29 30.81
N ASP A 247 13.64 23.48 29.77
CA ASP A 247 14.83 22.63 29.66
C ASP A 247 15.02 21.70 30.87
N LYS A 248 15.93 22.06 31.78
CA LYS A 248 16.25 21.31 33.02
C LYS A 248 15.82 22.05 34.29
N ASP A 249 15.13 23.18 34.17
CA ASP A 249 14.60 23.93 35.31
C ASP A 249 13.44 23.15 35.95
N SER A 250 13.74 22.45 37.06
CA SER A 250 12.77 21.61 37.76
C SER A 250 11.56 22.39 38.25
N VAL A 251 11.73 23.66 38.66
CA VAL A 251 10.62 24.49 39.16
C VAL A 251 9.63 24.78 38.04
N ARG A 252 10.14 25.11 36.84
CA ARG A 252 9.29 25.35 35.66
C ARG A 252 8.65 24.08 35.13
N LEU A 253 9.34 22.94 35.19
CA LEU A 253 8.77 21.64 34.83
C LEU A 253 7.62 21.24 35.77
N ASP A 254 7.80 21.44 37.08
CA ASP A 254 6.76 21.18 38.07
C ASP A 254 5.56 22.14 37.92
N GLN A 255 5.81 23.38 37.52
CA GLN A 255 4.75 24.34 37.20
C GLN A 255 3.94 23.89 35.97
N ALA A 256 4.61 23.53 34.87
CA ALA A 256 3.93 23.04 33.67
C ALA A 256 3.05 21.82 33.97
N TRP A 257 3.54 20.89 34.79
CA TRP A 257 2.76 19.73 35.25
C TRP A 257 1.53 20.12 36.07
N ARG A 258 1.67 21.06 37.01
CA ARG A 258 0.54 21.59 37.79
C ARG A 258 -0.49 22.27 36.89
N ASP A 259 -0.05 23.08 35.94
CA ASP A 259 -0.92 23.80 35.01
C ASP A 259 -1.75 22.82 34.15
N LEU A 260 -1.13 21.77 33.61
CA LEU A 260 -1.85 20.74 32.86
C LEU A 260 -2.92 20.06 33.73
N ARG A 261 -2.59 19.75 34.99
CA ARG A 261 -3.49 19.13 35.96
C ARG A 261 -4.64 20.03 36.42
N THR A 262 -4.60 21.34 36.14
CA THR A 262 -5.77 22.20 36.39
C THR A 262 -6.88 21.97 35.36
N VAL A 263 -6.54 21.43 34.19
CA VAL A 263 -7.48 21.23 33.07
C VAL A 263 -7.93 19.77 32.96
N VAL A 264 -7.04 18.81 33.22
CA VAL A 264 -7.31 17.38 33.09
C VAL A 264 -6.94 16.61 34.35
N SER A 265 -7.52 15.43 34.57
CA SER A 265 -7.13 14.56 35.69
C SER A 265 -5.68 14.10 35.57
N GLU A 266 -5.09 13.66 36.68
CA GLU A 266 -3.72 13.16 36.70
C GLU A 266 -3.54 11.92 35.79
N GLU A 267 -4.50 11.00 35.82
CA GLU A 267 -4.48 9.80 34.98
C GLU A 267 -4.54 10.18 33.50
N ARG A 268 -5.40 11.16 33.15
CA ARG A 268 -5.52 11.64 31.78
C ARG A 268 -4.27 12.39 31.33
N ALA A 269 -3.67 13.21 32.19
CA ALA A 269 -2.41 13.89 31.91
C ALA A 269 -1.30 12.89 31.56
N ILE A 270 -1.14 11.81 32.34
CA ILE A 270 -0.13 10.77 32.05
C ILE A 270 -0.34 10.16 30.65
N ILE A 271 -1.60 9.89 30.27
CA ILE A 271 -1.92 9.37 28.93
C ILE A 271 -1.54 10.40 27.86
N LEU A 272 -1.94 11.67 28.04
CA LEU A 272 -1.65 12.73 27.08
C LEU A 272 -0.14 12.89 26.86
N LEU A 273 0.66 12.87 27.92
CA LEU A 273 2.11 13.02 27.82
C LEU A 273 2.81 11.83 27.16
N LYS A 274 2.22 10.64 27.27
CA LYS A 274 2.75 9.43 26.63
C LYS A 274 2.42 9.40 25.14
N GLU A 275 1.17 9.71 24.78
CA GLU A 275 0.66 9.57 23.42
C GLU A 275 0.97 10.77 22.53
N TYR A 276 0.98 11.98 23.08
CA TYR A 276 1.10 13.23 22.32
C TYR A 276 2.44 13.93 22.57
N LYS A 277 3.53 13.16 22.55
CA LYS A 277 4.88 13.70 22.74
C LYS A 277 5.45 14.26 21.43
N PRO A 278 5.99 15.49 21.40
CA PRO A 278 6.63 16.01 20.20
C PRO A 278 7.84 15.17 19.79
N ALA A 279 7.89 14.80 18.50
CA ALA A 279 8.97 13.97 17.95
C ALA A 279 10.34 14.65 18.05
N ASN A 280 10.35 15.98 18.10
CA ASN A 280 11.54 16.81 18.07
C ASN A 280 11.70 17.65 19.36
N ILE A 281 11.17 17.19 20.49
CA ILE A 281 11.27 17.87 21.80
C ILE A 281 12.72 18.15 22.24
N LYS A 282 13.70 17.41 21.71
CA LYS A 282 15.12 17.56 22.03
C LYS A 282 15.87 18.52 21.10
N ASP A 283 15.22 19.08 20.09
CA ASP A 283 15.83 20.06 19.21
C ASP A 283 16.36 21.27 20.00
N GLN A 284 17.48 21.81 19.53
CA GLN A 284 18.08 23.03 20.08
C GLN A 284 17.33 24.28 19.62
N PRO A 285 17.40 25.39 20.38
CA PRO A 285 16.86 26.66 19.92
C PRO A 285 17.51 27.10 18.60
N PRO A 286 16.83 27.94 17.80
CA PRO A 286 17.43 28.58 16.64
C PRO A 286 18.74 29.28 16.98
N ALA A 287 19.65 29.36 15.99
CA ALA A 287 20.96 29.95 16.19
C ALA A 287 20.85 31.38 16.75
N GLY A 288 21.58 31.65 17.83
CA GLY A 288 21.57 32.96 18.49
C GLY A 288 20.45 33.19 19.51
N LEU A 289 19.54 32.22 19.71
CA LEU A 289 18.49 32.30 20.73
C LEU A 289 18.70 31.28 21.84
N THR A 290 18.28 31.63 23.05
CA THR A 290 18.11 30.65 24.14
C THR A 290 16.72 30.01 24.09
N ARG A 291 16.55 28.90 24.81
CA ARG A 291 15.22 28.25 24.96
C ARG A 291 14.17 29.20 25.55
N ASN A 292 14.58 30.11 26.41
CA ASN A 292 13.67 31.05 27.07
C ASN A 292 13.20 32.18 26.15
N GLU A 293 14.02 32.57 25.17
CA GLU A 293 13.73 33.63 24.19
C GLU A 293 13.04 33.10 22.93
N THR A 294 13.11 31.79 22.69
CA THR A 294 12.55 31.17 21.49
C THR A 294 11.03 31.06 21.58
N THR A 295 10.35 31.58 20.56
CA THR A 295 8.91 31.30 20.35
C THR A 295 8.73 29.83 19.98
N VAL A 296 7.92 29.11 20.76
CA VAL A 296 7.63 27.69 20.55
C VAL A 296 6.21 27.53 20.05
N ARG A 297 6.03 26.92 18.88
CA ARG A 297 4.72 26.47 18.39
C ARG A 297 4.64 24.97 18.45
N VAL A 298 3.59 24.43 19.05
CA VAL A 298 3.28 22.99 18.97
C VAL A 298 2.27 22.78 17.85
N SER A 299 2.54 21.84 16.95
CA SER A 299 1.69 21.55 15.80
C SER A 299 1.44 20.05 15.69
N PHE A 300 0.19 19.69 15.45
CA PHE A 300 -0.24 18.30 15.30
C PHE A 300 -0.28 17.93 13.83
N VAL A 301 0.31 16.80 13.48
CA VAL A 301 0.16 16.12 12.20
C VAL A 301 -0.79 14.96 12.42
N ILE A 302 -2.01 15.06 11.90
CA ILE A 302 -3.06 14.08 12.10
C ILE A 302 -3.04 13.12 10.90
N PHE A 303 -2.70 11.87 11.16
CA PHE A 303 -2.65 10.80 10.16
C PHE A 303 -3.99 10.07 10.10
N LYS A 304 -4.27 9.45 8.95
CA LYS A 304 -5.34 8.45 8.85
C LYS A 304 -5.07 7.32 9.83
N LYS A 305 -6.12 6.77 10.43
CA LYS A 305 -6.01 5.62 11.33
C LYS A 305 -5.35 4.47 10.61
N THR A 306 -4.38 3.82 11.24
CA THR A 306 -3.67 2.67 10.65
C THR A 306 -4.63 1.52 10.33
N GLU A 307 -5.77 1.45 11.02
CA GLU A 307 -6.86 0.49 10.75
C GLU A 307 -7.58 0.75 9.42
N GLU A 308 -7.59 1.99 8.96
CA GLU A 308 -8.14 2.39 7.65
C GLU A 308 -7.12 2.20 6.52
N LEU A 309 -5.86 1.93 6.85
CA LEU A 309 -4.78 1.76 5.88
C LEU A 309 -4.53 0.29 5.54
N GLU A 310 -4.43 0.02 4.23
CA GLU A 310 -4.02 -1.27 3.70
C GLU A 310 -2.50 -1.43 3.87
N THR A 311 -2.08 -1.84 5.08
CA THR A 311 -0.66 -2.04 5.40
C THR A 311 -0.20 -3.49 5.22
N LYS A 312 1.08 -3.74 4.92
CA LYS A 312 1.74 -5.06 4.81
C LYS A 312 3.01 -5.16 5.66
N LEU A 313 3.44 -6.40 5.93
CA LEU A 313 4.57 -6.70 6.83
C LEU A 313 5.94 -6.38 6.22
N HIS A 314 6.15 -6.72 4.94
CA HIS A 314 7.39 -6.51 4.20
C HIS A 314 7.12 -6.01 2.78
N ALA A 315 8.12 -5.38 2.15
CA ALA A 315 8.12 -5.16 0.70
C ALA A 315 8.30 -6.51 -0.02
N TRP A 316 7.66 -6.69 -1.19
CA TRP A 316 7.61 -7.96 -1.95
C TRP A 316 6.83 -9.07 -1.25
N SER A 317 5.61 -8.79 -0.84
CA SER A 317 4.71 -9.84 -0.36
C SER A 317 3.98 -10.56 -1.50
N GLN A 318 4.12 -10.10 -2.75
CA GLN A 318 3.44 -10.65 -3.90
C GLN A 318 4.40 -11.10 -5.00
N PRO A 319 4.14 -12.27 -5.62
CA PRO A 319 4.79 -12.60 -6.87
C PRO A 319 4.33 -11.60 -7.95
N PRO A 320 5.23 -11.09 -8.79
CA PRO A 320 4.85 -10.31 -9.98
C PRO A 320 3.89 -11.10 -10.88
N SER A 321 2.99 -10.41 -11.57
CA SER A 321 2.06 -11.02 -12.53
C SER A 321 2.20 -10.41 -13.92
N ALA A 322 1.84 -11.16 -14.95
CA ALA A 322 1.73 -10.64 -16.31
C ALA A 322 0.25 -10.57 -16.70
N ASN A 323 -0.23 -9.37 -17.01
CA ASN A 323 -1.66 -9.11 -17.25
C ASN A 323 -1.98 -8.83 -18.73
N ILE A 324 -0.97 -8.85 -19.60
CA ILE A 324 -1.10 -8.48 -21.03
C ILE A 324 -0.72 -9.63 -21.97
N LEU A 325 -0.74 -10.87 -21.47
CA LEU A 325 -0.50 -12.04 -22.31
C LEU A 325 -1.70 -12.28 -23.23
N PRO A 326 -1.47 -12.81 -24.45
CA PRO A 326 -2.55 -13.16 -25.36
C PRO A 326 -3.34 -14.35 -24.81
N GLU A 327 -4.59 -14.49 -25.24
CA GLU A 327 -5.45 -15.63 -24.87
C GLU A 327 -4.90 -16.96 -25.42
N ARG A 328 -4.09 -16.90 -26.48
CA ARG A 328 -3.54 -18.07 -27.15
C ARG A 328 -2.22 -17.78 -27.86
N PHE A 329 -1.30 -18.73 -27.79
CA PHE A 329 -0.07 -18.70 -28.60
C PHE A 329 -0.23 -19.56 -29.87
N VAL A 330 0.42 -19.11 -30.95
CA VAL A 330 0.54 -19.88 -32.19
C VAL A 330 2.02 -20.09 -32.49
N PHE A 331 2.39 -21.33 -32.72
CA PHE A 331 3.72 -21.69 -33.20
C PHE A 331 3.66 -21.93 -34.70
N LEU A 332 4.50 -21.19 -35.43
CA LEU A 332 4.68 -21.29 -36.87
C LEU A 332 6.10 -21.79 -37.12
N ALA A 333 6.27 -22.85 -37.90
CA ALA A 333 7.58 -23.32 -38.33
C ALA A 333 7.77 -23.04 -39.81
N PHE A 334 8.95 -22.51 -40.15
CA PHE A 334 9.32 -22.22 -41.52
C PHE A 334 10.66 -22.90 -41.85
N GLN A 335 10.72 -23.50 -43.03
CA GLN A 335 11.95 -23.99 -43.64
C GLN A 335 12.10 -23.31 -45.00
N ASP A 336 13.26 -22.69 -45.25
CA ASP A 336 13.55 -21.96 -46.49
C ASP A 336 12.47 -20.92 -46.87
N GLY A 337 11.94 -20.23 -45.85
CA GLY A 337 10.91 -19.20 -46.00
C GLY A 337 9.50 -19.72 -46.30
N LYS A 338 9.29 -21.04 -46.30
CA LYS A 338 7.99 -21.69 -46.51
C LYS A 338 7.51 -22.35 -45.22
N PRO A 339 6.18 -22.38 -44.95
CA PRO A 339 5.64 -23.12 -43.81
C PRO A 339 6.05 -24.59 -43.91
N ASP A 340 6.73 -25.09 -42.88
CA ASP A 340 7.19 -26.49 -42.79
C ASP A 340 6.12 -27.39 -42.15
N MET A 341 5.23 -26.79 -41.37
CA MET A 341 4.09 -27.48 -40.75
C MET A 341 2.88 -26.54 -40.62
N SER A 342 1.70 -27.12 -40.47
CA SER A 342 0.49 -26.37 -40.12
C SER A 342 0.68 -25.64 -38.78
N PRO A 343 0.11 -24.42 -38.62
CA PRO A 343 0.17 -23.67 -37.37
C PRO A 343 -0.24 -24.52 -36.16
N GLN A 344 0.60 -24.55 -35.13
CA GLN A 344 0.30 -25.26 -33.89
C GLN A 344 -0.29 -24.28 -32.88
N LEU A 345 -1.54 -24.48 -32.53
CA LEU A 345 -2.26 -23.68 -31.56
C LEU A 345 -1.98 -24.20 -30.14
N GLY A 346 -1.54 -23.30 -29.25
CA GLY A 346 -1.42 -23.59 -27.82
C GLY A 346 -2.77 -23.80 -27.14
N ASN A 347 -2.72 -24.14 -25.86
CA ASN A 347 -3.89 -24.05 -24.97
C ASN A 347 -4.26 -22.58 -24.74
N LEU A 348 -5.48 -22.35 -24.23
CA LEU A 348 -5.86 -21.04 -23.70
C LEU A 348 -4.96 -20.70 -22.49
N VAL A 349 -4.51 -19.44 -22.43
CA VAL A 349 -3.61 -18.90 -21.39
C VAL A 349 -4.41 -18.45 -20.18
#